data_AF-A0A7W1GD10-F1
#
_entry.id   AF-A0A7W1GD10-F1
#
_cell.length_a   1.000
_cell.length_b   1.000
_cell.length_c   1.000
_cell.angle_alpha   90.00
_cell.angle_beta   90.00
_cell.angle_gamma   90.00
#
_symmetry.space_group_name_H-M   'P 1'
#
loop_
_entity.id
_entity.type
_entity.pdbx_description
1 polymer ?
#
loop_
_entity_poly.entity_id
_entity_poly.type
_entity_poly.pdbx_seq_one_letter_code
_entity_poly.pdbx_strand_id
1 'polypeptide(L)'
;MRGNFTRHTRINRLAALALLVLCFVQLPARAQFNNPKTFQIISAGSDGLARGQTLRYTWANLSDPDPQQREFEPLHIRVRLLAADGSVLAQQEAAAVGAGQFQSFDFHRDQINLPPARPEPVACKSGWRQW
;
A
#
# COMPACT_ATOMS: atom_id res chain seq x y z
N MET A 1 19.49 16.67 -69.38
CA MET A 1 18.78 16.54 -68.08
C MET A 1 17.78 15.38 -68.17
N ARG A 2 18.14 14.18 -67.71
CA ARG A 2 17.21 13.05 -67.51
C ARG A 2 17.94 11.94 -66.75
N GLY A 3 17.36 11.51 -65.63
CA GLY A 3 17.81 10.36 -64.87
C GLY A 3 18.14 10.70 -63.42
N ASN A 4 17.11 10.77 -62.57
CA ASN A 4 17.23 10.62 -61.11
C ASN A 4 15.87 10.47 -60.39
N PHE A 5 14.78 10.06 -61.07
CA PHE A 5 13.45 9.94 -60.42
C PHE A 5 13.03 8.50 -60.09
N THR A 6 13.73 7.48 -60.58
CA THR A 6 13.32 6.07 -60.46
C THR A 6 13.89 5.32 -59.25
N ARG A 7 14.82 5.91 -58.49
CA ARG A 7 15.44 5.23 -57.33
C ARG A 7 14.65 5.41 -56.02
N HIS A 8 13.97 6.54 -55.83
CA HIS A 8 13.30 6.84 -54.56
C HIS A 8 12.02 6.00 -54.33
N THR A 9 11.30 5.62 -55.39
CA THR A 9 10.07 4.83 -55.28
C THR A 9 10.30 3.39 -54.81
N ARG A 10 11.48 2.81 -55.08
CA ARG A 10 11.82 1.45 -54.63
C ARG A 10 12.17 1.39 -53.15
N ILE A 11 12.83 2.42 -52.62
CA ILE A 11 13.23 2.49 -51.22
C ILE A 11 12.01 2.62 -50.30
N ASN A 12 11.03 3.44 -50.69
CA ASN A 12 9.82 3.64 -49.88
C ASN A 12 8.97 2.36 -49.74
N ARG A 13 8.92 1.51 -50.79
CA ARG A 13 8.18 0.25 -50.73
C ARG A 13 8.82 -0.78 -49.81
N LEU A 14 10.15 -0.84 -49.79
CA LEU A 14 10.88 -1.75 -48.90
C LEU A 14 10.72 -1.35 -47.43
N ALA A 15 10.75 -0.04 -47.13
CA ALA A 15 10.50 0.46 -45.78
C ALA A 15 9.08 0.12 -45.29
N ALA A 16 8.07 0.28 -46.15
CA ALA A 16 6.69 -0.04 -45.82
C ALA A 16 6.50 -1.54 -45.52
N LEU A 17 7.10 -2.42 -46.34
CA LEU A 17 7.04 -3.87 -46.12
C LEU A 17 7.78 -4.29 -44.84
N ALA A 18 8.92 -3.69 -44.54
CA ALA A 18 9.66 -3.96 -43.30
C ALA A 18 8.85 -3.58 -42.05
N LEU A 19 8.18 -2.42 -42.07
CA LEU A 19 7.29 -2.00 -40.97
C LEU A 19 6.08 -2.94 -40.81
N LEU A 20 5.50 -3.38 -41.92
CA LEU A 20 4.34 -4.28 -41.92
C LEU A 20 4.70 -5.66 -41.33
N VAL A 21 5.87 -6.20 -41.69
CA VAL A 21 6.39 -7.44 -41.08
C VAL A 21 6.68 -7.25 -39.59
N LEU A 22 7.24 -6.11 -39.19
CA LEU A 22 7.51 -5.82 -37.77
C LEU A 22 6.21 -5.80 -36.93
N CYS A 23 5.11 -5.32 -37.50
CA CYS A 23 3.80 -5.33 -36.84
C CYS A 23 3.24 -6.76 -36.65
N PHE A 24 3.53 -7.70 -37.55
CA PHE A 24 3.08 -9.09 -37.42
C PHE A 24 3.93 -9.93 -36.47
N VAL A 25 5.15 -9.50 -36.13
CA VAL A 25 6.02 -10.16 -35.13
C VAL A 25 5.85 -9.54 -33.73
N GLN A 26 4.82 -8.70 -33.53
CA GLN A 26 4.43 -8.30 -32.18
C GLN A 26 3.99 -9.56 -31.43
N LEU A 27 4.88 -10.06 -30.56
CA LEU A 27 4.59 -11.09 -29.57
C LEU A 27 3.23 -10.78 -28.96
N PRO A 28 2.34 -11.78 -28.79
CA PRO A 28 1.06 -11.54 -28.13
C PRO A 28 1.37 -10.91 -26.77
N ALA A 29 1.06 -9.62 -26.63
CA ALA A 29 1.06 -8.94 -25.37
C ALA A 29 -0.03 -9.61 -24.55
N ARG A 30 0.34 -10.68 -23.84
CA ARG A 30 -0.51 -11.26 -22.82
C ARG A 30 -0.71 -10.14 -21.81
N ALA A 31 -1.90 -9.57 -21.79
CA ALA A 31 -2.37 -8.83 -20.64
C ALA A 31 -2.16 -9.77 -19.46
N GLN A 32 -1.12 -9.50 -18.65
CA GLN A 32 -0.99 -10.16 -17.37
C GLN A 32 -2.29 -9.84 -16.65
N PHE A 33 -3.16 -10.85 -16.51
CA PHE A 33 -4.28 -10.82 -15.59
C PHE A 33 -3.66 -10.86 -14.19
N ASN A 34 -3.03 -9.75 -13.82
CA ASN A 34 -2.63 -9.48 -12.45
C ASN A 34 -3.96 -9.26 -11.75
N ASN A 35 -4.48 -10.32 -11.14
CA ASN A 35 -5.59 -10.21 -10.22
C ASN A 35 -5.12 -9.21 -9.14
N PRO A 36 -5.60 -7.96 -9.13
CA PRO A 36 -5.02 -6.95 -8.27
C PRO A 36 -5.30 -7.40 -6.84
N LYS A 37 -4.25 -7.78 -6.10
CA LYS A 37 -4.35 -7.99 -4.67
C LYS A 37 -4.68 -6.63 -4.06
N THR A 38 -5.97 -6.40 -3.82
CA THR A 38 -6.46 -5.17 -3.22
C THR A 38 -5.87 -5.06 -1.82
N PHE A 39 -4.99 -4.09 -1.61
CA PHE A 39 -4.55 -3.71 -0.28
C PHE A 39 -5.41 -2.52 0.17
N GLN A 40 -6.03 -2.64 1.33
CA GLN A 40 -6.78 -1.55 1.93
C GLN A 40 -6.04 -1.08 3.19
N ILE A 41 -5.72 0.20 3.25
CA ILE A 41 -5.15 0.82 4.44
C ILE A 41 -6.30 1.52 5.16
N ILE A 42 -6.58 1.08 6.39
CA ILE A 42 -7.68 1.61 7.18
C ILE A 42 -7.05 2.22 8.43
N SER A 43 -7.22 3.53 8.58
CA SER A 43 -6.76 4.27 9.76
C SER A 43 -7.92 4.36 10.73
N ALA A 44 -7.75 3.84 11.94
CA ALA A 44 -8.77 3.81 12.97
C ALA A 44 -8.32 4.65 14.17
N GLY A 45 -8.79 5.91 14.21
CA GLY A 45 -8.72 6.82 15.35
C GLY A 45 -7.31 7.29 15.77
N SER A 46 -7.30 8.28 16.64
CA SER A 46 -6.12 8.71 17.39
C SER A 46 -6.49 8.71 18.88
N ASP A 47 -6.44 7.54 19.49
CA ASP A 47 -6.76 7.40 20.91
C ASP A 47 -5.49 7.47 21.76
N GLY A 48 -5.55 8.23 22.85
CA GLY A 48 -4.50 8.24 23.85
C GLY A 48 -4.53 6.94 24.65
N LEU A 49 -3.40 6.26 24.77
CA LEU A 49 -3.26 5.03 25.55
C LEU A 49 -2.40 5.27 26.80
N ALA A 50 -3.00 5.20 27.98
CA ALA A 50 -2.34 5.37 29.27
C ALA A 50 -1.61 4.10 29.73
N ARG A 51 -0.61 4.23 30.61
CA ARG A 51 0.13 3.08 31.17
C ARG A 51 -0.83 2.07 31.83
N GLY A 52 -0.53 0.78 31.68
CA GLY A 52 -1.39 -0.31 32.12
C GLY A 52 -2.61 -0.59 31.24
N GLN A 53 -2.93 0.26 30.26
CA GLN A 53 -4.04 0.01 29.33
C GLN A 53 -3.63 -0.90 28.16
N THR A 54 -4.62 -1.52 27.54
CA THR A 54 -4.47 -2.34 26.34
C THR A 54 -5.38 -1.82 25.26
N LEU A 55 -4.82 -1.53 24.08
CA LEU A 55 -5.58 -1.23 22.88
C LEU A 55 -5.84 -2.53 22.13
N ARG A 56 -7.11 -2.83 21.85
CA ARG A 56 -7.51 -4.02 21.09
C ARG A 56 -8.10 -3.60 19.75
N TYR A 57 -7.51 -4.06 18.66
CA TYR A 57 -8.10 -3.98 17.34
C TYR A 57 -8.66 -5.34 16.92
N THR A 58 -9.92 -5.37 16.52
CA THR A 58 -10.57 -6.58 16.00
C THR A 58 -10.92 -6.37 14.54
N TRP A 59 -10.55 -7.32 13.70
CA TRP A 59 -10.92 -7.35 12.29
C TRP A 59 -11.70 -8.62 11.98
N ALA A 60 -12.76 -8.51 11.18
CA ALA A 60 -13.56 -9.65 10.76
C ALA A 60 -13.55 -9.77 9.23
N ASN A 61 -13.35 -10.99 8.74
CA ASN A 61 -13.58 -11.32 7.34
C ASN A 61 -15.08 -11.64 7.16
N LEU A 62 -15.84 -10.63 6.76
CA LEU A 62 -17.29 -10.73 6.56
C LEU A 62 -17.69 -11.36 5.22
N SER A 63 -16.74 -11.98 4.50
CA SER A 63 -17.05 -12.77 3.31
C SER A 63 -17.96 -13.93 3.67
N ASP A 64 -18.97 -14.17 2.84
CA ASP A 64 -19.90 -15.29 2.97
C ASP A 64 -19.12 -16.61 2.75
N PRO A 65 -19.18 -17.60 3.67
CA PRO A 65 -18.49 -18.87 3.49
C PRO A 65 -19.17 -19.83 2.48
N ASP A 66 -20.12 -19.38 1.65
CA ASP A 66 -20.90 -20.20 0.71
C ASP A 66 -20.11 -21.40 0.13
N PRO A 67 -20.48 -22.64 0.48
CA PRO A 67 -19.75 -23.84 0.10
C PRO A 67 -19.84 -24.16 -1.40
N GLN A 68 -20.73 -23.52 -2.17
CA GLN A 68 -20.91 -23.81 -3.59
C GLN A 68 -20.19 -22.84 -4.52
N GLN A 69 -19.77 -21.66 -4.06
CA GLN A 69 -19.15 -20.65 -4.91
C GLN A 69 -18.11 -19.82 -4.17
N ARG A 70 -16.84 -20.18 -4.36
CA ARG A 70 -15.60 -19.35 -4.44
C ARG A 70 -14.47 -19.99 -3.64
N GLU A 71 -13.33 -20.19 -4.28
CA GLU A 71 -12.06 -20.26 -3.55
C GLU A 71 -11.84 -18.89 -2.91
N PHE A 72 -12.04 -18.79 -1.59
CA PHE A 72 -11.78 -17.55 -0.86
C PHE A 72 -10.27 -17.43 -0.62
N GLU A 73 -9.66 -16.39 -1.21
CA GLU A 73 -8.29 -16.04 -0.84
C GLU A 73 -8.31 -15.58 0.63
N PRO A 74 -7.52 -16.20 1.52
CA PRO A 74 -7.52 -15.82 2.92
C PRO A 74 -7.11 -14.36 3.11
N LEU A 75 -7.75 -13.68 4.05
CA LEU A 75 -7.42 -12.28 4.34
C LEU A 75 -6.13 -12.22 5.15
N HIS A 76 -5.13 -11.50 4.65
CA HIS A 76 -3.88 -11.23 5.35
C HIS A 76 -3.92 -9.84 5.96
N ILE A 77 -3.81 -9.77 7.29
CA ILE A 77 -4.02 -8.53 8.05
C ILE A 77 -2.74 -8.16 8.77
N ARG A 78 -2.28 -6.93 8.55
CA ARG A 78 -1.17 -6.32 9.29
C ARG A 78 -1.63 -5.05 9.97
N VAL A 79 -1.44 -4.97 11.28
CA VAL A 79 -1.79 -3.80 12.09
C VAL A 79 -0.52 -3.11 12.53
N ARG A 80 -0.45 -1.80 12.33
CA ARG A 80 0.66 -0.94 12.73
C ARG A 80 0.15 0.13 13.68
N LEU A 81 0.79 0.25 14.83
CA LEU A 81 0.62 1.39 15.71
C LEU A 81 1.67 2.44 15.35
N LEU A 82 1.22 3.67 15.11
CA LEU A 82 2.08 4.78 14.68
C LEU A 82 2.19 5.84 15.78
N ALA A 83 3.34 6.50 15.85
CA ALA A 83 3.53 7.72 16.62
C ALA A 83 2.98 8.94 15.86
N ALA A 84 2.95 10.09 16.54
CA ALA A 84 2.48 11.34 15.95
C ALA A 84 3.31 11.81 14.73
N ASP A 85 4.57 11.39 14.63
CA ASP A 85 5.44 11.67 13.48
C ASP A 85 5.34 10.62 12.35
N GLY A 86 4.43 9.65 12.49
CA GLY A 86 4.23 8.55 11.54
C GLY A 86 5.21 7.38 11.68
N SER A 87 6.15 7.43 12.63
CA SER A 87 7.03 6.29 12.91
C SER A 87 6.24 5.10 13.50
N VAL A 88 6.67 3.87 13.21
CA VAL A 88 6.00 2.66 13.70
C VAL A 88 6.46 2.38 15.13
N LEU A 89 5.52 2.41 16.07
CA LEU A 89 5.74 2.07 17.48
C LEU A 89 5.64 0.57 17.75
N ALA A 90 4.71 -0.11 17.08
CA ALA A 90 4.50 -1.55 17.18
C ALA A 90 3.82 -2.09 15.92
N GLN A 91 4.03 -3.36 15.62
CA GLN A 91 3.38 -4.04 14.49
C GLN A 91 3.02 -5.48 14.87
N GLN A 92 1.85 -5.92 14.43
CA GLN A 92 1.43 -7.33 14.48
C GLN A 92 0.85 -7.74 13.15
N GLU A 93 0.91 -9.03 12.85
CA GLU A 93 0.38 -9.64 11.63
C GLU A 93 -0.37 -10.92 12.01
N ALA A 94 -1.53 -11.11 11.39
CA ALA A 94 -2.32 -12.32 11.57
C ALA A 94 -1.85 -13.41 10.62
N ALA A 95 -2.05 -14.66 11.04
CA ALA A 95 -2.22 -15.74 10.07
C ALA A 95 -3.44 -15.45 9.18
N ALA A 96 -3.48 -16.09 8.01
CA ALA A 96 -4.59 -16.07 7.08
C ALA A 96 -5.98 -16.17 7.79
N VAL A 97 -6.81 -15.13 7.66
CA VAL A 97 -8.16 -15.08 8.26
C VAL A 97 -9.18 -15.56 7.23
N GLY A 98 -9.74 -16.75 7.47
CA GLY A 98 -10.76 -17.36 6.60
C GLY A 98 -12.09 -16.61 6.58
N ALA A 99 -12.97 -16.99 5.66
CA ALA A 99 -14.32 -16.42 5.55
C ALA A 99 -15.13 -16.65 6.85
N GLY A 100 -15.88 -15.63 7.28
CA GLY A 100 -16.65 -15.62 8.53
C GLY A 100 -15.80 -15.60 9.82
N GLN A 101 -14.47 -15.60 9.72
CA GLN A 101 -13.57 -15.57 10.89
C GLN A 101 -13.16 -14.14 11.25
N PHE A 102 -12.69 -13.97 12.48
CA PHE A 102 -12.14 -12.71 12.96
C PHE A 102 -10.79 -12.91 13.66
N GLN A 103 -10.01 -11.84 13.71
CA GLN A 103 -8.75 -11.79 14.43
C GLN A 103 -8.68 -10.53 15.27
N SER A 104 -8.20 -10.66 16.51
CA SER A 104 -7.93 -9.55 17.41
C SER A 104 -6.42 -9.36 17.61
N PHE A 105 -6.02 -8.11 17.81
CA PHE A 105 -4.64 -7.71 18.06
C PHE A 105 -4.61 -6.82 19.31
N ASP A 106 -3.81 -7.22 20.29
CA ASP A 106 -3.69 -6.53 21.56
C ASP A 106 -2.35 -5.80 21.65
N PHE A 107 -2.41 -4.51 21.92
CA PHE A 107 -1.26 -3.65 22.13
C PHE A 107 -1.26 -3.15 23.57
N HIS A 108 -0.45 -3.78 24.41
CA HIS A 108 -0.29 -3.37 25.79
C HIS A 108 0.59 -2.13 25.86
N ARG A 109 0.11 -1.07 26.52
CA ARG A 109 0.86 0.20 26.61
C ARG A 109 2.25 0.02 27.18
N ASP A 110 2.40 -0.87 28.15
CA ASP A 110 3.67 -1.07 28.87
C ASP A 110 4.73 -1.78 28.01
N GLN A 111 4.33 -2.40 26.90
CA GLN A 111 5.23 -3.04 25.93
C GLN A 111 5.60 -2.10 24.77
N ILE A 112 4.96 -0.93 24.69
CA ILE A 112 5.21 0.05 23.63
C ILE A 112 6.29 1.03 24.08
N ASN A 113 7.44 0.96 23.40
CA ASN A 113 8.52 1.92 23.56
C ASN A 113 8.16 3.22 22.86
N LEU A 114 7.95 4.29 23.63
CA LEU A 114 7.73 5.62 23.07
C LEU A 114 9.05 6.36 22.89
N PRO A 115 9.18 7.19 21.84
CA PRO A 115 10.25 8.17 21.76
C PRO A 115 10.22 9.07 23.01
N PRO A 116 11.37 9.60 23.44
CA PRO A 116 11.40 10.57 24.52
C PRO A 116 10.51 11.76 24.19
N ALA A 117 9.74 12.23 25.17
CA ALA A 117 8.93 13.42 25.01
C ALA A 117 9.85 14.58 24.58
N ARG A 118 9.46 15.29 23.52
CA ARG A 118 10.19 16.50 23.13
C ARG A 118 10.15 17.45 24.35
N PRO A 119 11.31 17.99 24.78
CA PRO A 119 11.31 18.92 25.90
C PRO A 119 10.37 20.08 25.55
N GLU A 120 9.48 20.43 26.50
CA GLU A 120 8.64 21.60 26.33
C GLU A 120 9.53 22.82 26.07
N PRO A 121 9.15 23.73 25.16
CA PRO A 121 9.85 24.98 25.00
C PRO A 121 9.79 25.69 26.35
N VAL A 122 10.97 25.88 26.96
CA VAL A 122 11.10 26.62 28.21
C VAL A 122 10.50 28.00 27.97
N ALA A 123 9.31 28.25 28.53
CA ALA A 123 8.69 29.55 28.46
C ALA A 123 9.66 30.55 29.10
N CYS A 124 10.30 31.35 28.26
CA CYS A 124 11.14 32.44 28.71
C CYS A 124 10.21 33.42 29.41
N LYS A 125 10.14 33.34 30.75
CA LYS A 125 9.38 34.29 31.58
C LYS A 125 9.93 35.67 31.25
N SER A 126 9.19 36.44 30.45
CA SER A 126 9.46 37.86 30.22
C SER A 126 9.24 38.58 31.54
N GLY A 127 10.31 38.67 32.33
CA GLY A 127 10.35 39.43 33.56
C GLY A 127 10.27 40.91 33.24
N TRP A 128 9.05 41.44 33.11
CA TRP A 128 8.82 42.87 33.20
C TRP A 128 8.99 43.28 34.66
N ARG A 129 10.19 43.71 35.03
CA ARG A 129 10.41 44.54 36.22
C ARG A 129 9.79 45.90 35.93
N GLN A 130 8.69 46.21 36.61
CA GLN A 130 8.24 47.59 36.78
C GLN A 130 9.27 48.28 37.68
N TRP A 131 9.87 49.34 37.15
CA TRP A 131 10.58 50.37 37.90
C TRP A 131 9.57 51.40 38.38
#